data_AF-A0A095VR07-F1
#
_entry.id   AF-A0A095VR07-F1
#
_cell.length_a   1.000
_cell.length_b   1.000
_cell.length_c   1.000
_cell.angle_alpha   90.00
_cell.angle_beta   90.00
_cell.angle_gamma   90.00
#
_symmetry.space_group_name_H-M   'P 1'
#
loop_
_entity.id
_entity.type
_entity.pdbx_description
1 polymer ?
#
loop_
_entity_poly.entity_id
_entity_poly.type
_entity_poly.pdbx_seq_one_letter_code
_entity_poly.pdbx_strand_id
1 'polypeptide(L)'
;MAALVAGSPVIPHERPLLPCRFLARYDRFIASVELDGEVVDAHCVNPGRMEGLVHPGARAWVSAVPPDSKRKLRYTLELLEVDGRYVGANTVVPNRLAEILVRAGCVPGLKRFRSLRREVRYGENSRIDMLLEQGAHRHYVEVKNCHLVYPDGGAYFPDSVSVRAAGHLRELAAVAGAGDRATVLFTVQREDACFLRPSRLHDPAFAAAATEAAAAGVRFRALTIAPRPDGFHYLGPLPVRLGPYATEPLEPFREALAPFSGWRRRGGRG
;
A
#
# COMPACT_ATOMS: atom_id res chain seq x y z
N MET A 1 -7.48 0.03 27.88
CA MET A 1 -8.52 0.02 26.82
C MET A 1 -8.30 1.25 25.95
N ALA A 2 -7.67 1.09 24.79
CA ALA A 2 -7.15 2.22 24.00
C ALA A 2 -8.28 3.13 23.52
N ALA A 3 -8.34 4.34 24.09
CA ALA A 3 -9.27 5.39 23.71
C ALA A 3 -8.95 5.92 22.31
N LEU A 4 -10.00 6.14 21.52
CA LEU A 4 -9.96 6.84 20.24
C LEU A 4 -9.43 8.27 20.46
N VAL A 5 -8.37 8.66 19.76
CA VAL A 5 -7.82 10.02 19.81
C VAL A 5 -8.71 10.94 18.97
N ALA A 6 -9.39 11.88 19.60
CA ALA A 6 -10.11 12.94 18.90
C ALA A 6 -9.12 13.79 18.08
N GLY A 7 -9.38 13.95 16.77
CA GLY A 7 -8.61 14.84 15.87
C GLY A 7 -7.72 14.15 14.83
N SER A 8 -7.86 12.84 14.59
CA SER A 8 -7.16 12.15 13.51
C SER A 8 -7.34 12.83 12.15
N PRO A 9 -6.26 13.19 11.42
CA PRO A 9 -6.37 13.80 10.10
C PRO A 9 -7.18 12.93 9.13
N VAL A 10 -8.17 13.56 8.50
CA VAL A 10 -8.87 13.01 7.33
C VAL A 10 -8.27 13.66 6.09
N ILE A 11 -7.68 12.84 5.22
CA ILE A 11 -7.08 13.31 3.97
C ILE A 11 -8.10 13.10 2.87
N PRO A 12 -8.59 14.16 2.20
CA PRO A 12 -9.60 14.00 1.17
C PRO A 12 -9.04 13.30 -0.08
N HIS A 13 -9.93 12.58 -0.76
CA HIS A 13 -9.69 12.16 -2.15
C HIS A 13 -9.42 13.37 -3.02
N GLU A 14 -8.61 13.21 -4.06
CA GLU A 14 -8.37 14.32 -5.02
C GLU A 14 -9.61 14.63 -5.85
N ARG A 15 -10.57 13.70 -5.88
CA ARG A 15 -11.79 13.75 -6.67
C ARG A 15 -12.92 13.06 -5.91
N PRO A 16 -14.18 13.46 -6.14
CA PRO A 16 -15.32 12.71 -5.65
C PRO A 16 -15.29 11.25 -6.14
N LEU A 17 -15.73 10.35 -5.27
CA LEU A 17 -15.83 8.93 -5.58
C LEU A 17 -17.26 8.57 -5.97
N LEU A 18 -17.40 7.83 -7.07
CA LEU A 18 -18.66 7.30 -7.56
C LEU A 18 -18.80 5.84 -7.10
N PRO A 19 -19.89 5.48 -6.40
CA PRO A 19 -20.13 4.09 -5.99
C PRO A 19 -20.48 3.22 -7.20
N CYS A 20 -19.96 2.00 -7.23
CA CYS A 20 -20.21 1.02 -8.29
C CYS A 20 -20.14 -0.42 -7.77
N ARG A 21 -20.38 -1.39 -8.63
CA ARG A 21 -20.14 -2.82 -8.35
C ARG A 21 -18.95 -3.32 -9.15
N PHE A 22 -17.98 -3.91 -8.47
CA PHE A 22 -16.85 -4.55 -9.15
C PHE A 22 -17.31 -5.84 -9.82
N LEU A 23 -16.97 -6.02 -11.10
CA LEU A 23 -17.35 -7.22 -11.84
C LEU A 23 -16.16 -8.15 -12.05
N ALA A 24 -15.07 -7.62 -12.61
CA ALA A 24 -13.87 -8.38 -12.89
C ALA A 24 -12.67 -7.46 -13.16
N ARG A 25 -11.47 -8.02 -12.96
CA ARG A 25 -10.20 -7.37 -13.34
C ARG A 25 -9.58 -8.14 -14.50
N TYR A 26 -9.12 -7.42 -15.51
CA TYR A 26 -8.52 -7.94 -16.73
C TYR A 26 -7.14 -7.35 -16.97
N ASP A 27 -6.25 -8.17 -17.54
CA ASP A 27 -4.95 -7.76 -18.09
C ASP A 27 -4.17 -6.78 -17.18
N ARG A 28 -4.24 -7.03 -15.86
CA ARG A 28 -3.71 -6.23 -14.74
C ARG A 28 -4.36 -4.87 -14.55
N PHE A 29 -4.57 -4.12 -15.63
CA PHE A 29 -4.81 -2.66 -15.58
C PHE A 29 -6.23 -2.23 -15.92
N ILE A 30 -7.14 -3.18 -16.13
CA ILE A 30 -8.55 -2.92 -16.45
C ILE A 30 -9.41 -3.54 -15.37
N ALA A 31 -10.33 -2.77 -14.80
CA ALA A 31 -11.38 -3.25 -13.92
C ALA A 31 -12.73 -2.91 -14.55
N SER A 32 -13.52 -3.91 -14.89
CA SER A 32 -14.90 -3.69 -15.32
C SER A 32 -15.79 -3.55 -14.09
N VAL A 33 -16.62 -2.52 -14.08
CA VAL A 33 -17.53 -2.19 -12.99
C VAL A 33 -18.91 -1.88 -13.54
N GLU A 34 -19.96 -2.15 -12.77
CA GLU A 34 -21.31 -1.65 -13.04
C GLU A 34 -21.50 -0.33 -12.30
N LEU A 35 -21.64 0.76 -13.06
CA LEU A 35 -21.82 2.13 -12.59
C LEU A 35 -23.13 2.67 -13.17
N ASP A 36 -24.06 3.06 -12.31
CA ASP A 36 -25.38 3.58 -12.71
C ASP A 36 -26.16 2.66 -13.69
N GLY A 37 -26.02 1.34 -13.51
CA GLY A 37 -26.68 0.32 -14.35
C GLY A 37 -25.92 -0.03 -15.64
N GLU A 38 -24.82 0.66 -15.94
CA GLU A 38 -24.02 0.44 -17.14
C GLU A 38 -22.66 -0.21 -16.80
N VAL A 39 -22.22 -1.14 -17.65
CA VAL A 39 -20.90 -1.77 -17.50
C VAL A 39 -19.83 -0.88 -18.13
N VAL A 40 -18.92 -0.35 -17.31
CA VAL A 40 -17.81 0.51 -17.75
C VAL A 40 -16.46 -0.05 -17.34
N ASP A 41 -15.43 0.24 -18.14
CA ASP A 41 -14.05 -0.09 -17.79
C ASP A 41 -13.35 1.07 -17.07
N ALA A 42 -12.83 0.78 -15.88
CA ALA A 42 -11.98 1.65 -15.10
C ALA A 42 -10.51 1.21 -15.18
N HIS A 43 -9.59 2.15 -15.03
CA HIS A 43 -8.18 1.86 -14.89
C HIS A 43 -7.90 1.29 -13.49
N CYS A 44 -7.33 0.09 -13.42
CA CYS A 44 -6.74 -0.45 -12.20
C CYS A 44 -5.25 -0.07 -12.17
N VAL A 45 -4.87 0.84 -11.28
CA VAL A 45 -3.49 1.35 -11.21
C VAL A 45 -2.54 0.33 -10.57
N ASN A 46 -3.09 -0.60 -9.78
CA ASN A 46 -2.31 -1.62 -9.09
C ASN A 46 -1.77 -2.65 -10.08
N PRO A 47 -0.44 -2.84 -10.20
CA PRO A 47 0.15 -3.86 -11.07
C PRO A 47 0.20 -5.25 -10.41
N GLY A 48 0.03 -5.32 -9.08
CA GLY A 48 0.18 -6.52 -8.26
C GLY A 48 -1.03 -7.45 -8.31
N ARG A 49 -0.97 -8.53 -7.52
CA ARG A 49 -2.02 -9.55 -7.49
C ARG A 49 -3.30 -9.02 -6.84
N MET A 50 -3.21 -8.09 -5.90
CA MET A 50 -4.39 -7.64 -5.13
C MET A 50 -5.02 -8.83 -4.41
N GLU A 51 -4.20 -9.58 -3.68
CA GLU A 51 -4.63 -10.83 -3.03
C GLU A 51 -5.85 -10.59 -2.13
N GLY A 52 -6.93 -11.31 -2.40
CA GLY A 52 -8.17 -11.20 -1.64
C GLY A 52 -8.95 -9.90 -1.82
N LEU A 53 -8.66 -9.08 -2.84
CA LEU A 53 -9.41 -7.83 -3.08
C LEU A 53 -10.42 -7.91 -4.22
N VAL A 54 -10.22 -8.77 -5.22
CA VAL A 54 -10.97 -8.71 -6.49
C VAL A 54 -12.20 -9.61 -6.48
N HIS A 55 -13.09 -9.40 -5.51
CA HIS A 55 -14.35 -10.14 -5.35
C HIS A 55 -15.44 -9.63 -6.32
N PRO A 56 -15.92 -10.44 -7.29
CA PRO A 56 -17.05 -10.07 -8.13
C PRO A 56 -18.31 -9.76 -7.32
N GLY A 57 -19.02 -8.68 -7.68
CA GLY A 57 -20.21 -8.17 -6.97
C GLY A 57 -19.90 -7.27 -5.77
N ALA A 58 -18.63 -7.17 -5.35
CA ALA A 58 -18.25 -6.30 -4.24
C ALA A 58 -18.61 -4.84 -4.51
N ARG A 59 -18.93 -4.09 -3.45
CA ARG A 59 -19.00 -2.64 -3.54
C ARG A 59 -17.63 -2.10 -3.90
N ALA A 60 -17.60 -1.14 -4.80
CA ALA A 60 -16.39 -0.49 -5.25
C ALA A 60 -16.65 1.00 -5.45
N TRP A 61 -15.56 1.74 -5.56
CA TRP A 61 -15.61 3.17 -5.83
C TRP A 61 -14.59 3.54 -6.90
N VAL A 62 -15.04 4.38 -7.84
CA VAL A 62 -14.21 4.90 -8.92
C VAL A 62 -14.15 6.43 -8.87
N SER A 63 -13.03 7.00 -9.31
CA SER A 63 -12.94 8.43 -9.61
C SER A 63 -13.05 8.66 -11.12
N ALA A 64 -13.71 9.74 -11.54
CA ALA A 64 -13.75 10.14 -12.94
C ALA A 64 -12.51 10.97 -13.32
N VAL A 65 -11.95 10.76 -14.52
CA VAL A 65 -10.93 11.66 -15.09
C VAL A 65 -11.55 13.02 -15.44
N PRO A 66 -10.75 14.11 -15.57
CA PRO A 66 -11.31 15.42 -15.95
C PRO A 66 -12.07 15.36 -17.27
N PRO A 67 -13.10 16.19 -17.49
CA PRO A 67 -13.86 16.19 -18.74
C PRO A 67 -12.99 16.29 -20.00
N ASP A 68 -11.95 17.13 -19.97
CA ASP A 68 -10.98 17.41 -21.03
C ASP A 68 -9.87 16.35 -21.16
N SER A 69 -9.91 15.28 -20.36
CA SER A 69 -8.91 14.21 -20.42
C SER A 69 -8.97 13.44 -21.74
N LYS A 70 -7.79 13.22 -22.34
CA LYS A 70 -7.61 12.35 -23.52
C LYS A 70 -7.48 10.86 -23.17
N ARG A 71 -7.65 10.47 -21.89
CA ARG A 71 -7.56 9.07 -21.46
C ARG A 71 -8.73 8.25 -22.02
N LYS A 72 -8.42 7.06 -22.56
CA LYS A 72 -9.44 6.11 -23.05
C LYS A 72 -10.34 5.59 -21.91
N LEU A 73 -9.73 5.17 -20.80
CA LEU A 73 -10.46 4.78 -19.60
C LEU A 73 -10.82 6.05 -18.82
N ARG A 74 -12.12 6.33 -18.73
CA ARG A 74 -12.66 7.54 -18.10
C ARG A 74 -12.74 7.47 -16.58
N TYR A 75 -12.51 6.29 -16.02
CA TYR A 75 -12.57 6.05 -14.58
C TYR A 75 -11.28 5.41 -14.07
N THR A 76 -11.00 5.57 -12.78
CA THR A 76 -9.93 4.89 -12.06
C THR A 76 -10.52 4.15 -10.87
N LEU A 77 -10.17 2.88 -10.67
CA LEU A 77 -10.60 2.10 -9.50
C LEU A 77 -9.84 2.59 -8.26
N GLU A 78 -10.57 3.12 -7.28
CA GLU A 78 -10.00 3.74 -6.09
C GLU A 78 -10.08 2.82 -4.88
N LEU A 79 -11.29 2.33 -4.57
CA LEU A 79 -11.57 1.51 -3.40
C LEU A 79 -12.35 0.25 -3.79
N LEU A 80 -12.12 -0.82 -3.03
CA LEU A 80 -12.90 -2.06 -3.03
C LEU A 80 -13.35 -2.35 -1.62
N GLU A 81 -14.52 -2.99 -1.47
CA GLU A 81 -14.96 -3.52 -0.19
C GLU A 81 -14.65 -5.00 -0.05
N VAL A 82 -14.05 -5.37 1.09
CA VAL A 82 -13.79 -6.74 1.50
C VAL A 82 -14.27 -6.90 2.94
N ASP A 83 -15.12 -7.89 3.20
CA ASP A 83 -15.66 -8.18 4.53
C ASP A 83 -16.23 -6.95 5.27
N GLY A 84 -17.00 -6.13 4.56
CA GLY A 84 -17.61 -4.91 5.11
C GLY A 84 -16.65 -3.74 5.31
N ARG A 85 -15.39 -3.85 4.89
CA ARG A 85 -14.34 -2.83 5.05
C ARG A 85 -13.85 -2.31 3.72
N TYR A 86 -13.57 -1.03 3.67
CA TYR A 86 -12.98 -0.37 2.52
C TYR A 86 -11.48 -0.64 2.46
N VAL A 87 -10.98 -0.91 1.27
CA VAL A 87 -9.56 -1.17 1.00
C VAL A 87 -9.13 -0.37 -0.22
N GLY A 88 -7.98 0.31 -0.13
CA GLY A 88 -7.44 1.11 -1.23
C GLY A 88 -6.89 0.23 -2.35
N ALA A 89 -7.44 0.36 -3.54
CA ALA A 89 -6.97 -0.29 -4.76
C ALA A 89 -5.95 0.56 -5.54
N ASN A 90 -5.98 1.89 -5.40
CA ASN A 90 -5.07 2.78 -6.12
C ASN A 90 -3.69 2.88 -5.45
N THR A 91 -2.68 2.25 -6.05
CA THR A 91 -1.31 2.19 -5.51
C THR A 91 -0.49 3.47 -5.68
N VAL A 92 -1.02 4.52 -6.31
CA VAL A 92 -0.35 5.83 -6.39
C VAL A 92 -0.64 6.69 -5.16
N VAL A 93 -1.80 6.49 -4.53
CA VAL A 93 -2.24 7.24 -3.34
C VAL A 93 -1.30 7.10 -2.13
N PRO A 94 -0.74 5.93 -1.79
CA PRO A 94 0.18 5.72 -0.67
C PRO A 94 1.29 6.77 -0.51
N ASN A 95 1.97 7.15 -1.59
CA ASN A 95 3.06 8.12 -1.53
C ASN A 95 2.57 9.51 -1.12
N ARG A 96 1.38 9.93 -1.62
CA ARG A 96 0.73 11.19 -1.23
C ARG A 96 0.32 11.15 0.25
N LEU A 97 -0.29 10.06 0.71
CA LEU A 97 -0.70 9.90 2.10
C LEU A 97 0.51 9.93 3.04
N ALA A 98 1.57 9.19 2.70
CA ALA A 98 2.81 9.16 3.45
C ALA A 98 3.43 10.57 3.56
N GLU A 99 3.51 11.31 2.46
CA GLU A 99 4.04 12.68 2.48
C GLU A 99 3.22 13.61 3.39
N ILE A 100 1.89 13.60 3.27
CA ILE A 100 1.01 14.43 4.10
C ILE A 100 1.21 14.10 5.59
N LEU A 101 1.25 12.82 5.95
CA LEU A 101 1.43 12.37 7.33
C LEU A 101 2.84 12.64 7.87
N VAL A 102 3.87 12.57 7.01
CA VAL A 102 5.25 12.96 7.37
C VAL A 102 5.31 14.47 7.64
N ARG A 103 4.74 15.30 6.78
CA ARG A 103 4.69 16.77 6.97
C ARG A 103 3.87 17.17 8.19
N ALA A 104 2.80 16.43 8.50
CA ALA A 104 1.98 16.63 9.70
C ALA A 104 2.65 16.11 10.99
N GLY A 105 3.83 15.50 10.92
CA GLY A 105 4.54 14.98 12.09
C GLY A 105 3.90 13.73 12.71
N CYS A 106 3.01 13.05 11.99
CA CYS A 106 2.30 11.85 12.44
C CYS A 106 3.21 10.61 12.46
N VAL A 107 4.35 10.63 11.77
CA VAL A 107 5.24 9.46 11.66
C VAL A 107 6.34 9.50 12.73
N PRO A 108 6.40 8.50 13.65
CA PRO A 108 7.40 8.46 14.70
C PRO A 108 8.85 8.44 14.16
N GLY A 109 9.61 9.47 14.50
CA GLY A 109 11.01 9.64 14.07
C GLY A 109 11.19 10.51 12.82
N LEU A 110 10.12 11.00 12.18
CA LEU A 110 10.16 11.85 10.98
C LEU A 110 9.53 13.24 11.21
N LYS A 111 9.78 13.85 12.37
CA LYS A 111 9.09 15.09 12.79
C LYS A 111 9.80 16.40 12.40
N ARG A 112 11.09 16.35 12.08
CA ARG A 112 11.91 17.55 11.86
C ARG A 112 12.80 17.35 10.64
N PHE A 113 12.64 18.22 9.65
CA PHE A 113 13.46 18.27 8.44
C PHE A 113 13.33 19.66 7.82
N ARG A 114 14.38 20.13 7.14
CA ARG A 114 14.41 21.44 6.48
C ARG A 114 13.63 21.43 5.18
N SER A 115 13.72 20.34 4.43
CA SER A 115 13.02 20.17 3.15
C SER A 115 12.73 18.69 2.88
N LEU A 116 11.76 18.45 2.01
CA LEU A 116 11.36 17.13 1.52
C LEU A 116 11.34 17.19 0.00
N ARG A 117 12.07 16.28 -0.64
CA ARG A 117 12.07 16.07 -2.09
C ARG A 117 11.51 14.68 -2.40
N ARG A 118 10.88 14.51 -3.56
CA ARG A 118 10.29 13.24 -4.01
C ARG A 118 11.07 12.62 -5.15
N GLU A 119 10.95 11.30 -5.30
CA GLU A 119 11.45 10.55 -6.46
C GLU A 119 12.95 10.79 -6.75
N VAL A 120 13.75 10.95 -5.69
CA VAL A 120 15.17 11.28 -5.82
C VAL A 120 15.97 10.02 -6.15
N ARG A 121 16.79 10.07 -7.21
CA ARG A 121 17.67 8.95 -7.56
C ARG A 121 18.68 8.68 -6.45
N TYR A 122 18.89 7.42 -6.12
CA TYR A 122 19.89 6.95 -5.16
C TYR A 122 20.28 5.51 -5.49
N GLY A 123 21.40 5.04 -4.93
CA GLY A 123 21.91 3.71 -5.23
C GLY A 123 22.25 3.55 -6.71
N GLU A 124 22.19 2.32 -7.20
CA GLU A 124 22.57 2.01 -8.58
C GLU A 124 21.39 2.21 -9.54
N ASN A 125 20.19 1.75 -9.16
CA ASN A 125 19.02 1.74 -10.05
C ASN A 125 17.70 2.13 -9.38
N SER A 126 17.74 2.83 -8.23
CA SER A 126 16.53 3.17 -7.48
C SER A 126 16.22 4.67 -7.42
N ARG A 127 14.97 4.95 -7.07
CA ARG A 127 14.50 6.26 -6.64
C ARG A 127 13.83 6.11 -5.29
N ILE A 128 14.15 7.01 -4.37
CA ILE A 128 13.52 7.05 -3.06
C ILE A 128 12.24 7.88 -3.15
N ASP A 129 11.16 7.40 -2.55
CA ASP A 129 9.87 8.09 -2.60
C ASP A 129 9.95 9.48 -1.95
N MET A 130 10.65 9.58 -0.80
CA MET A 130 10.92 10.85 -0.13
C MET A 130 12.35 10.92 0.41
N LEU A 131 13.01 12.05 0.17
CA LEU A 131 14.30 12.41 0.76
C LEU A 131 14.11 13.64 1.64
N LEU A 132 14.34 13.49 2.94
CA LEU A 132 14.23 14.55 3.92
C LEU A 132 15.63 15.07 4.27
N GLU A 133 15.83 16.38 4.20
CA GLU A 133 17.09 17.01 4.62
C GLU A 133 17.04 17.30 6.13
N GLN A 134 17.89 16.66 6.94
CA GLN A 134 17.91 16.78 8.41
C GLN A 134 19.28 17.24 8.93
N GLY A 135 19.59 18.52 8.75
CA GLY A 135 20.88 19.08 9.18
C GLY A 135 22.03 18.49 8.38
N ALA A 136 22.97 17.84 9.06
CA ALA A 136 24.14 17.20 8.43
C ALA A 136 23.83 15.83 7.78
N HIS A 137 22.65 15.25 8.06
CA HIS A 137 22.26 13.94 7.53
C HIS A 137 21.01 14.03 6.67
N ARG A 138 20.93 13.14 5.70
CA ARG A 138 19.71 12.91 4.91
C ARG A 138 18.92 11.76 5.50
N HIS A 139 17.61 11.80 5.33
CA HIS A 139 16.72 10.70 5.72
C HIS A 139 15.93 10.22 4.51
N TYR A 140 16.27 9.03 4.05
CA TYR A 140 15.65 8.32 2.93
C TYR A 140 14.41 7.58 3.43
N VAL A 141 13.26 7.82 2.81
CA VAL A 141 12.00 7.19 3.20
C VAL A 141 11.36 6.53 1.99
N GLU A 142 11.29 5.20 2.04
CA GLU A 142 10.64 4.34 1.05
C GLU A 142 9.24 4.00 1.54
N VAL A 143 8.22 4.21 0.71
CA VAL A 143 6.83 3.98 1.02
C VAL A 143 6.38 2.65 0.44
N LYS A 144 5.66 1.86 1.24
CA LYS A 144 5.02 0.61 0.82
C LYS A 144 3.53 0.66 1.11
N ASN A 145 2.72 0.07 0.22
CA ASN A 145 1.29 -0.10 0.42
C ASN A 145 1.01 -1.52 0.87
N CYS A 146 0.24 -1.69 1.95
CA CYS A 146 -0.16 -2.99 2.45
C CYS A 146 -1.69 -3.04 2.63
N HIS A 147 -2.31 -4.06 2.05
CA HIS A 147 -3.76 -4.26 2.07
C HIS A 147 -4.16 -5.68 2.53
N LEU A 148 -3.22 -6.61 2.52
CA LEU A 148 -3.45 -8.01 2.85
C LEU A 148 -3.38 -8.18 4.36
N VAL A 149 -4.47 -8.66 4.96
CA VAL A 149 -4.57 -9.02 6.37
C VAL A 149 -5.11 -10.43 6.48
N TYR A 150 -4.50 -11.26 7.33
CA TYR A 150 -5.00 -12.60 7.66
C TYR A 150 -5.72 -12.60 9.02
N PRO A 151 -6.47 -13.67 9.35
CA PRO A 151 -7.28 -13.74 10.58
C PRO A 151 -6.52 -13.64 11.90
N ASP A 152 -5.20 -13.77 11.90
CA ASP A 152 -4.36 -13.52 13.08
C ASP A 152 -4.19 -12.01 13.39
N GLY A 153 -4.82 -11.14 12.60
CA GLY A 153 -4.73 -9.68 12.69
C GLY A 153 -3.43 -9.12 12.11
N GLY A 154 -2.60 -9.94 11.46
CA GLY A 154 -1.38 -9.50 10.81
C GLY A 154 -1.65 -8.89 9.45
N ALA A 155 -1.08 -7.72 9.18
CA ALA A 155 -0.94 -7.17 7.84
C ALA A 155 0.38 -7.67 7.20
N TYR A 156 0.32 -8.17 5.97
CA TYR A 156 1.44 -8.84 5.31
C TYR A 156 1.86 -8.09 4.04
N PHE A 157 3.16 -7.83 3.92
CA PHE A 157 3.74 -7.25 2.71
C PHE A 157 5.04 -7.96 2.31
N PRO A 158 5.25 -8.30 1.03
CA PRO A 158 4.32 -8.13 -0.10
C PRO A 158 3.24 -9.22 -0.15
N ASP A 159 2.28 -9.08 -1.08
CA ASP A 159 1.26 -10.09 -1.44
C ASP A 159 1.72 -11.03 -2.58
N SER A 160 2.95 -10.86 -3.04
CA SER A 160 3.57 -11.59 -4.14
C SER A 160 5.09 -11.36 -4.15
N VAL A 161 5.84 -12.25 -4.78
CA VAL A 161 7.31 -12.10 -4.92
C VAL A 161 7.65 -10.76 -5.57
N SER A 162 8.56 -10.00 -4.96
CA SER A 162 8.99 -8.69 -5.44
C SER A 162 10.52 -8.53 -5.32
N VAL A 163 11.23 -9.00 -6.35
CA VAL A 163 12.69 -8.86 -6.47
C VAL A 163 13.13 -7.40 -6.32
N ARG A 164 12.37 -6.46 -6.90
CA ARG A 164 12.65 -5.03 -6.80
C ARG A 164 12.55 -4.52 -5.37
N ALA A 165 11.54 -4.95 -4.60
CA ALA A 165 11.39 -4.50 -3.23
C ALA A 165 12.54 -4.99 -2.34
N ALA A 166 13.01 -6.22 -2.54
CA ALA A 166 14.19 -6.73 -1.84
C ALA A 166 15.48 -5.98 -2.22
N GLY A 167 15.62 -5.61 -3.50
CA GLY A 167 16.74 -4.77 -3.98
C GLY A 167 16.80 -3.40 -3.28
N HIS A 168 15.66 -2.71 -3.18
CA HIS A 168 15.57 -1.42 -2.49
C HIS A 168 16.01 -1.53 -1.01
N LEU A 169 15.71 -2.64 -0.32
CA LEU A 169 16.12 -2.82 1.08
C LEU A 169 17.65 -2.89 1.24
N ARG A 170 18.35 -3.53 0.31
CA ARG A 170 19.82 -3.59 0.33
C ARG A 170 20.45 -2.22 0.09
N GLU A 171 19.90 -1.45 -0.84
CA GLU A 171 20.36 -0.08 -1.07
C GLU A 171 20.10 0.85 0.13
N LEU A 172 18.96 0.70 0.80
CA LEU A 172 18.68 1.42 2.05
C LEU A 172 19.61 1.00 3.20
N ALA A 173 19.99 -0.28 3.26
CA ALA A 173 20.99 -0.75 4.22
C ALA A 173 22.36 -0.10 3.96
N ALA A 174 22.77 0.05 2.70
CA ALA A 174 23.99 0.76 2.34
C ALA A 174 23.93 2.26 2.72
N VAL A 175 22.77 2.91 2.51
CA VAL A 175 22.53 4.30 2.97
C VAL A 175 22.70 4.41 4.48
N ALA A 176 22.10 3.49 5.24
CA ALA A 176 22.22 3.47 6.69
C ALA A 176 23.67 3.23 7.16
N GLY A 177 24.37 2.30 6.52
CA GLY A 177 25.78 2.01 6.78
C GLY A 177 26.74 3.17 6.46
N ALA A 178 26.37 4.04 5.51
CA ALA A 178 27.11 5.24 5.18
C ALA A 178 26.85 6.42 6.14
N GLY A 179 26.01 6.24 7.16
CA GLY A 179 25.72 7.24 8.20
C GLY A 179 24.53 8.16 7.92
N ASP A 180 23.85 8.00 6.78
CA ASP A 180 22.54 8.62 6.55
C ASP A 180 21.42 7.79 7.21
N ARG A 181 20.21 8.35 7.31
CA ARG A 181 19.06 7.66 7.90
C ARG A 181 18.21 7.03 6.81
N ALA A 182 17.65 5.85 7.09
CA ALA A 182 16.73 5.18 6.20
C ALA A 182 15.47 4.72 6.94
N THR A 183 14.31 4.80 6.30
CA THR A 183 13.05 4.28 6.82
C THR A 183 12.21 3.65 5.72
N VAL A 184 11.71 2.45 5.99
CA VAL A 184 10.62 1.85 5.22
C VAL A 184 9.32 2.17 5.96
N LEU A 185 8.44 2.91 5.30
CA LEU A 185 7.16 3.37 5.81
C LEU A 185 6.02 2.64 5.11
N PHE A 186 5.32 1.78 5.84
CA PHE A 186 4.14 1.09 5.36
C PHE A 186 2.89 1.93 5.61
N THR A 187 2.10 2.11 4.56
CA THR A 187 0.72 2.57 4.63
C THR A 187 -0.18 1.34 4.62
N VAL A 188 -0.78 1.04 5.77
CA VAL A 188 -1.65 -0.13 5.94
C VAL A 188 -3.08 0.33 5.77
N GLN A 189 -3.67 0.00 4.61
CA GLN A 189 -5.03 0.41 4.25
C GLN A 189 -6.08 -0.61 4.71
N ARG A 190 -5.96 -1.03 5.97
CA ARG A 190 -6.79 -2.04 6.64
C ARG A 190 -6.91 -1.68 8.12
N GLU A 191 -8.09 -1.23 8.52
CA GLU A 191 -8.37 -0.80 9.90
C GLU A 191 -8.41 -1.95 10.92
N ASP A 192 -8.55 -3.18 10.43
CA ASP A 192 -8.54 -4.43 11.19
C ASP A 192 -7.13 -5.03 11.41
N ALA A 193 -6.09 -4.35 10.93
CA ALA A 193 -4.71 -4.77 11.18
C ALA A 193 -4.27 -4.42 12.62
N CYS A 194 -3.72 -5.40 13.33
CA CYS A 194 -3.16 -5.26 14.69
C CYS A 194 -1.64 -5.08 14.69
N PHE A 195 -0.95 -5.57 13.66
CA PHE A 195 0.49 -5.41 13.45
C PHE A 195 0.83 -5.64 11.97
N LEU A 196 2.04 -5.26 11.55
CA LEU A 196 2.56 -5.54 10.20
C LEU A 196 3.76 -6.48 10.25
N ARG A 197 3.86 -7.39 9.27
CA ARG A 197 4.99 -8.29 9.04
C ARG A 197 5.46 -8.27 7.57
N PRO A 198 6.78 -8.30 7.32
CA PRO A 198 7.31 -8.76 6.04
C PRO A 198 6.84 -10.19 5.78
N SER A 199 6.24 -10.44 4.61
CA SER A 199 5.56 -11.70 4.33
C SER A 199 6.54 -12.79 3.89
N ARG A 200 6.86 -13.72 4.80
CA ARG A 200 7.61 -14.95 4.50
C ARG A 200 6.81 -15.91 3.62
N LEU A 201 5.49 -15.87 3.70
CA LEU A 201 4.60 -16.75 2.93
C LEU A 201 4.64 -16.41 1.42
N HIS A 202 4.78 -15.13 1.08
CA HIS A 202 4.80 -14.67 -0.31
C HIS A 202 6.20 -14.42 -0.83
N ASP A 203 7.08 -13.86 0.00
CA ASP A 203 8.45 -13.51 -0.39
C ASP A 203 9.43 -13.69 0.79
N PRO A 204 9.92 -14.92 1.02
CA PRO A 204 10.94 -15.20 2.02
C PRO A 204 12.20 -14.33 1.85
N ALA A 205 12.57 -14.00 0.61
CA ALA A 205 13.77 -13.21 0.31
C ALA A 205 13.59 -11.75 0.74
N PHE A 206 12.43 -11.16 0.50
CA PHE A 206 12.09 -9.83 1.03
C PHE A 206 12.09 -9.82 2.55
N ALA A 207 11.51 -10.83 3.20
CA ALA A 207 11.47 -10.91 4.66
C ALA A 207 12.88 -11.04 5.28
N ALA A 208 13.77 -11.82 4.66
CA ALA A 208 15.17 -11.90 5.05
C ALA A 208 15.88 -10.55 4.87
N ALA A 209 15.75 -9.94 3.69
CA ALA A 209 16.33 -8.63 3.40
C ALA A 209 15.82 -7.53 4.35
N ALA A 210 14.56 -7.60 4.81
CA ALA A 210 14.00 -6.65 5.77
C ALA A 210 14.66 -6.78 7.15
N THR A 211 14.95 -8.02 7.56
CA THR A 211 15.65 -8.31 8.81
C THR A 211 17.11 -7.81 8.74
N GLU A 212 17.80 -8.09 7.64
CA GLU A 212 19.17 -7.63 7.38
C GLU A 212 19.26 -6.10 7.35
N ALA A 213 18.34 -5.44 6.62
CA ALA A 213 18.28 -3.99 6.54
C ALA A 213 18.03 -3.35 7.91
N ALA A 214 17.17 -3.96 8.73
CA ALA A 214 16.94 -3.48 10.10
C ALA A 214 18.20 -3.61 10.97
N ALA A 215 18.95 -4.71 10.85
CA ALA A 215 20.23 -4.89 11.53
C ALA A 215 21.28 -3.84 11.08
N ALA A 216 21.23 -3.42 9.81
CA ALA A 216 22.06 -2.33 9.27
C ALA A 216 21.59 -0.91 9.67
N GLY A 217 20.51 -0.78 10.45
CA GLY A 217 20.02 0.51 10.95
C GLY A 217 18.83 1.12 10.19
N VAL A 218 18.28 0.42 9.19
CA VAL A 218 17.04 0.85 8.52
C VAL A 218 15.85 0.73 9.47
N ARG A 219 15.07 1.79 9.62
CA ARG A 219 13.89 1.78 10.51
C ARG A 219 12.66 1.30 9.75
N PHE A 220 11.87 0.42 10.35
CA PHE A 220 10.58 0.00 9.80
C PHE A 220 9.45 0.66 10.59
N ARG A 221 8.49 1.27 9.90
CA ARG A 221 7.35 1.98 10.48
C ARG A 221 6.09 1.64 9.70
N ALA A 222 4.96 1.49 10.37
CA ALA A 222 3.68 1.32 9.72
C ALA A 222 2.66 2.32 10.29
N LEU A 223 1.74 2.77 9.46
CA LEU A 223 0.61 3.61 9.82
C LEU A 223 -0.67 2.90 9.38
N THR A 224 -1.67 2.87 10.25
CA THR A 224 -3.01 2.43 9.87
C THR A 224 -3.77 3.61 9.28
N ILE A 225 -4.30 3.42 8.08
CA ILE A 225 -5.09 4.41 7.36
C ILE A 225 -6.37 3.72 6.90
N ALA A 226 -7.53 4.17 7.37
CA ALA A 226 -8.81 3.63 6.93
C ALA A 226 -9.30 4.43 5.72
N PRO A 227 -9.23 3.88 4.49
CA PRO A 227 -9.90 4.52 3.36
C PRO A 227 -11.42 4.45 3.56
N ARG A 228 -12.13 5.45 3.11
CA ARG A 228 -13.60 5.55 3.11
C ARG A 228 -14.02 6.42 1.92
N PRO A 229 -15.31 6.44 1.52
CA PRO A 229 -15.76 7.28 0.41
C PRO A 229 -15.53 8.79 0.64
N ASP A 230 -15.50 9.24 1.89
CA ASP A 230 -15.27 10.63 2.28
C ASP A 230 -13.78 11.01 2.39
N GLY A 231 -12.86 10.04 2.48
CA GLY A 231 -11.43 10.29 2.54
C GLY A 231 -10.62 9.16 3.16
N PHE A 232 -9.38 9.46 3.51
CA PHE A 232 -8.46 8.55 4.18
C PHE A 232 -8.27 8.99 5.63
N HIS A 233 -8.71 8.16 6.57
CA HIS A 233 -8.70 8.46 8.00
C HIS A 233 -7.44 7.86 8.64
N TYR A 234 -6.55 8.71 9.16
CA TYR A 234 -5.37 8.24 9.88
C TYR A 234 -5.75 7.67 11.25
N LEU A 235 -5.43 6.40 11.52
CA LEU A 235 -5.78 5.74 12.78
C LEU A 235 -4.60 5.59 13.76
N GLY A 236 -3.39 5.99 13.36
CA GLY A 236 -2.22 5.92 14.23
C GLY A 236 -1.08 5.06 13.68
N PRO A 237 0.03 4.95 14.43
CA PRO A 237 1.10 4.01 14.12
C PRO A 237 0.67 2.56 14.41
N LEU A 238 1.17 1.64 13.60
CA LEU A 238 0.97 0.20 13.73
C LEU A 238 2.31 -0.49 14.07
N PRO A 239 2.36 -1.43 15.02
CA PRO A 239 3.59 -2.17 15.33
C PRO A 239 4.11 -2.95 14.13
N VAL A 240 5.42 -2.90 13.87
CA VAL A 240 6.08 -3.72 12.85
C VAL A 240 6.87 -4.84 13.51
N ARG A 241 6.59 -6.09 13.12
CA ARG A 241 7.25 -7.30 13.62
C ARG A 241 8.11 -7.89 12.51
N LEU A 242 9.43 -7.81 12.68
CA LEU A 242 10.41 -8.35 11.72
C LEU A 242 10.83 -9.79 12.04
N GLY A 243 10.55 -10.27 13.25
CA GLY A 243 10.93 -11.61 13.68
C GLY A 243 10.26 -12.72 12.87
N PRO A 244 10.85 -13.92 12.86
CA PRO A 244 10.30 -15.08 12.16
C PRO A 244 8.90 -15.45 12.69
N TYR A 245 8.16 -16.19 11.89
CA TYR A 245 6.86 -16.77 12.23
C TYR A 245 6.62 -18.01 11.34
N ALA A 246 5.81 -18.95 11.85
CA ALA A 246 5.34 -20.12 11.11
C ALA A 246 4.39 -19.69 9.99
N THR A 247 4.59 -20.17 8.77
CA THR A 247 3.73 -19.83 7.62
C THR A 247 2.58 -20.80 7.44
N GLU A 248 2.73 -22.02 7.92
CA GLU A 248 1.80 -23.14 7.81
C GLU A 248 0.38 -22.77 8.30
N PRO A 249 0.19 -22.04 9.43
CA PRO A 249 -1.13 -21.63 9.87
C PRO A 249 -1.84 -20.64 8.93
N LEU A 250 -1.11 -19.98 8.02
CA LEU A 250 -1.63 -18.96 7.11
C LEU A 250 -1.93 -19.51 5.70
N GLU A 251 -1.35 -20.66 5.35
CA GLU A 251 -1.48 -21.27 4.03
C GLU A 251 -2.94 -21.52 3.61
N PRO A 252 -3.82 -22.09 4.47
CA PRO A 252 -5.22 -22.30 4.09
C PRO A 252 -5.96 -21.00 3.77
N PHE A 253 -5.63 -19.90 4.45
CA PHE A 253 -6.25 -18.60 4.17
C PHE A 253 -5.78 -18.03 2.84
N ARG A 254 -4.48 -18.16 2.53
CA ARG A 254 -3.95 -17.78 1.20
C ARG A 254 -4.63 -18.55 0.08
N GLU A 255 -4.81 -19.86 0.24
CA GLU A 255 -5.52 -20.70 -0.73
C GLU A 255 -6.98 -20.25 -0.90
N ALA A 256 -7.67 -19.94 0.20
CA ALA A 256 -9.04 -19.44 0.18
C ALA A 256 -9.17 -18.06 -0.53
N LEU A 257 -8.14 -17.21 -0.48
CA LEU A 257 -8.12 -15.92 -1.17
C LEU A 257 -7.77 -16.03 -2.67
N ALA A 258 -7.21 -17.16 -3.13
CA ALA A 258 -6.74 -17.31 -4.50
C ALA A 258 -7.80 -17.03 -5.59
N PRO A 259 -9.08 -17.46 -5.45
CA PRO A 259 -10.14 -17.13 -6.43
C PRO A 259 -10.47 -15.63 -6.52
N PHE A 260 -10.15 -14.87 -5.48
CA PHE A 260 -10.41 -13.43 -5.35
C PHE A 260 -9.14 -12.61 -5.52
N SER A 261 -8.20 -13.14 -6.30
CA SER A 261 -6.87 -12.57 -6.52
C SER A 261 -6.50 -12.53 -7.99
N GLY A 262 -5.71 -11.54 -8.39
CA GLY A 262 -5.14 -11.43 -9.73
C GLY A 262 -6.07 -10.80 -10.77
N TRP A 263 -6.00 -11.30 -11.99
CA TRP A 263 -6.77 -10.80 -13.13
C TRP A 263 -7.01 -11.92 -14.15
N ARG A 264 -8.04 -11.74 -14.98
CA ARG A 264 -8.36 -12.61 -16.11
C ARG A 264 -7.75 -12.04 -17.40
N ARG A 265 -7.66 -12.85 -18.46
CA ARG A 265 -7.35 -12.35 -19.81
C ARG A 265 -8.63 -11.92 -20.51
N ARG A 266 -8.66 -10.73 -21.11
CA ARG A 266 -9.81 -10.33 -21.94
C ARG A 266 -9.72 -11.06 -23.28
N GLY A 267 -10.76 -11.83 -23.63
CA GLY A 267 -10.85 -12.50 -24.94
C GLY A 267 -10.15 -13.86 -25.07
N GLY A 268 -9.88 -14.57 -23.97
CA GLY A 268 -9.50 -15.98 -24.04
C GLY A 268 -10.74 -16.84 -24.32
N ARG A 269 -10.82 -17.44 -25.52
CA ARG A 269 -11.63 -18.65 -25.72
C ARG A 269 -11.17 -19.67 -24.67
N GLY A 270 -12.11 -20.19 -23.89
CA GLY A 270 -11.91 -21.47 -23.20
C GLY A 270 -11.68 -22.58 -24.22
#